data_AF-A0AAD9GTM9-F1
#
_entry.id   AF-A0AAD9GTM9-F1
#
_cell.length_a   1.000
_cell.length_b   1.000
_cell.length_c   1.000
_cell.angle_alpha   90.00
_cell.angle_beta   90.00
_cell.angle_gamma   90.00
#
_symmetry.space_group_name_H-M   'P 1'
#
loop_
_entity.id
_entity.type
_entity.pdbx_description
1 polymer ?
#
loop_
_entity_poly.entity_id
_entity_poly.type
_entity_poly.pdbx_seq_one_letter_code
_entity_poly.pdbx_strand_id
1 'polypeptide(L)'
;MKQGAELDYKIPIGHNAFVYTLSGSGKCSGEDIEAHHAIVMEKEGDGVHVTTEDEDGLEFIVISGQPLNEPVVQYGPFVMTSEAEIHQTIRDYQSGSNGFENAPKWTSEIGKR
;
A
#
# COMPACT_ATOMS: atom_id res chain seq x y z
N MET A 1 -7.08 14.58 10.93
CA MET A 1 -8.38 15.27 11.11
C MET A 1 -8.54 15.61 12.57
N LYS A 2 -9.00 16.83 12.89
CA LYS A 2 -9.29 17.22 14.29
C LYS A 2 -10.68 16.72 14.70
N GLN A 3 -10.97 16.70 16.00
CA GLN A 3 -12.31 16.38 16.51
C GLN A 3 -13.42 17.14 15.79
N GLY A 4 -14.51 16.46 15.48
CA GLY A 4 -15.68 16.98 14.78
C GLY A 4 -15.46 17.27 13.29
N ALA A 5 -14.30 16.91 12.73
CA ALA A 5 -14.04 17.07 11.31
C ALA A 5 -14.64 15.92 10.50
N GLU A 6 -15.00 16.26 9.26
CA GLU A 6 -15.58 15.36 8.27
C GLU A 6 -14.82 15.53 6.94
N LEU A 7 -14.60 14.43 6.23
CA LEU A 7 -13.92 14.40 4.94
C LEU A 7 -14.68 13.49 3.97
N ASP A 8 -15.08 14.08 2.85
CA ASP A 8 -15.49 13.36 1.65
C ASP A 8 -14.38 13.42 0.61
N TYR A 9 -13.71 12.27 0.38
CA TYR A 9 -12.64 12.17 -0.60
C TYR A 9 -13.08 11.34 -1.80
N LYS A 10 -13.14 11.96 -2.98
CA LYS A 10 -13.54 11.28 -4.22
C LYS A 10 -12.42 10.39 -4.75
N ILE A 11 -12.78 9.17 -5.16
CA ILE A 11 -11.86 8.20 -5.76
C ILE A 11 -12.29 7.95 -7.22
N PRO A 12 -11.35 7.93 -8.18
CA PRO A 12 -11.68 7.61 -9.56
C PRO A 12 -12.37 6.25 -9.69
N ILE A 13 -13.42 6.20 -10.51
CA ILE A 13 -14.20 4.97 -10.74
C ILE A 13 -13.27 3.86 -11.25
N GLY A 14 -13.39 2.67 -10.66
CA GLY A 14 -12.63 1.48 -11.04
C GLY A 14 -11.26 1.36 -10.38
N HIS A 15 -10.83 2.33 -9.57
CA HIS A 15 -9.64 2.14 -8.71
C HIS A 15 -9.93 1.17 -7.58
N ASN A 16 -8.93 0.36 -7.21
CA ASN A 16 -8.91 -0.25 -5.88
C ASN A 16 -8.54 0.83 -4.86
N ALA A 17 -9.10 0.76 -3.65
CA ALA A 17 -8.79 1.71 -2.60
C ALA A 17 -8.79 1.05 -1.21
N PHE A 18 -7.98 1.61 -0.30
CA PHE A 18 -8.05 1.31 1.12
C PHE A 18 -7.64 2.53 1.95
N VAL A 19 -8.11 2.55 3.19
CA VAL A 19 -7.71 3.52 4.22
C VAL A 19 -6.81 2.83 5.23
N TYR A 20 -5.72 3.45 5.62
CA TYR A 20 -4.90 2.98 6.73
C TYR A 20 -4.83 4.04 7.83
N THR A 21 -5.24 3.65 9.04
CA THR A 21 -5.27 4.52 10.21
C THR A 21 -3.93 4.49 10.94
N LEU A 22 -3.37 5.65 11.22
CA LEU A 22 -2.07 5.81 11.90
C LEU A 22 -2.25 6.04 13.40
N SER A 23 -3.18 6.90 13.79
CA SER A 23 -3.46 7.23 15.19
C SER A 23 -4.89 7.72 15.37
N GLY A 24 -5.42 7.59 16.59
CA GLY A 24 -6.78 8.00 16.94
C GLY A 24 -7.88 7.06 16.45
N SER A 25 -9.12 7.52 16.55
CA SER A 25 -10.32 6.79 16.17
C SER A 25 -11.34 7.65 15.42
N GLY A 26 -12.28 6.99 14.73
CA GLY A 26 -13.35 7.66 14.00
C GLY A 26 -14.26 6.68 13.28
N LYS A 27 -14.93 7.14 12.23
CA LYS A 27 -15.74 6.30 11.37
C LYS A 27 -15.31 6.43 9.92
N CYS A 28 -15.25 5.31 9.21
CA CYS A 28 -15.05 5.25 7.76
C CYS A 28 -16.28 4.61 7.13
N SER A 29 -16.98 5.34 6.26
CA SER A 29 -18.22 4.87 5.61
C SER A 29 -19.29 4.34 6.60
N GLY A 30 -19.32 4.91 7.80
CA GLY A 30 -20.24 4.53 8.88
C GLY A 30 -19.73 3.44 9.83
N GLU A 31 -18.62 2.76 9.51
CA GLU A 31 -18.00 1.75 10.38
C GLU A 31 -16.96 2.37 11.30
N ASP A 32 -16.91 1.92 12.56
CA ASP A 32 -15.92 2.38 13.53
C ASP A 32 -14.52 1.91 13.14
N ILE A 33 -13.55 2.81 13.22
CA ILE A 33 -12.15 2.56 12.89
C ILE A 33 -11.24 3.06 14.01
N GLU A 34 -10.21 2.28 14.31
CA GLU A 34 -9.16 2.60 15.28
C GLU A 34 -7.80 2.56 14.60
N ALA A 35 -6.77 3.12 15.25
CA ALA A 35 -5.40 3.09 14.77
C ALA A 35 -4.92 1.68 14.36
N HIS A 36 -4.02 1.64 13.36
CA HIS A 36 -3.35 0.44 12.83
C HIS A 36 -4.25 -0.56 12.11
N HIS A 37 -5.34 -0.09 11.51
CA HIS A 37 -6.22 -0.92 10.68
C HIS A 37 -6.12 -0.53 9.20
N ALA A 38 -6.17 -1.55 8.34
CA ALA A 38 -6.35 -1.38 6.90
C ALA A 38 -7.80 -1.69 6.54
N ILE A 39 -8.54 -0.65 6.14
CA ILE A 39 -9.94 -0.77 5.72
C ILE A 39 -9.97 -0.83 4.20
N VAL A 40 -10.22 -2.02 3.66
CA VAL A 40 -10.34 -2.25 2.22
C VAL A 40 -11.71 -1.79 1.76
N MET A 41 -11.74 -0.92 0.76
CA MET A 41 -12.98 -0.40 0.21
C MET A 41 -13.55 -1.36 -0.82
N GLU A 42 -14.88 -1.39 -0.94
CA GLU A 42 -15.55 -2.02 -2.06
C GLU A 42 -15.20 -1.29 -3.37
N LYS A 43 -15.18 -2.04 -4.48
CA LYS A 43 -14.90 -1.46 -5.81
C LYS A 43 -16.03 -0.55 -6.31
N GLU A 44 -17.24 -0.79 -5.81
CA GLU A 44 -18.43 -0.02 -6.13
C GLU A 44 -18.51 1.16 -5.15
N GLY A 45 -18.38 2.38 -5.65
CA GLY A 45 -18.38 3.60 -4.84
C GLY A 45 -17.75 4.77 -5.60
N ASP A 46 -17.95 5.98 -5.08
CA ASP A 46 -17.39 7.21 -5.67
C ASP A 46 -16.36 7.91 -4.76
N GLY A 47 -16.02 7.29 -3.62
CA GLY A 47 -15.10 7.87 -2.66
C GLY A 47 -15.05 7.18 -1.30
N VAL A 48 -14.40 7.86 -0.36
CA VAL A 48 -14.28 7.50 1.05
C VAL A 48 -14.85 8.65 1.86
N HIS A 49 -15.71 8.30 2.82
CA HIS A 49 -16.25 9.24 3.80
C HIS A 49 -15.65 8.94 5.18
N VAL A 50 -15.01 9.93 5.81
CA VAL A 50 -14.38 9.77 7.13
C VAL A 50 -14.87 10.86 8.07
N THR A 51 -15.21 10.48 9.30
CA THR A 51 -15.51 11.40 10.41
C THR A 51 -14.73 11.02 11.65
N THR A 52 -14.53 11.97 12.56
CA THR A 52 -13.92 11.70 13.87
C THR A 52 -14.53 12.58 14.94
N GLU A 53 -14.87 11.95 16.07
CA GLU A 53 -15.29 12.63 17.31
C GLU A 53 -14.24 12.48 18.42
N ASP A 54 -13.08 11.93 18.07
CA ASP A 54 -11.96 11.70 18.98
C ASP A 54 -11.30 13.04 19.35
N GLU A 55 -11.07 13.27 20.65
CA GLU A 55 -10.42 14.47 21.17
C GLU A 55 -8.97 14.60 20.67
N ASP A 56 -8.27 13.48 20.52
CA ASP A 56 -6.90 13.44 19.99
C ASP A 56 -6.88 13.55 18.45
N GLY A 57 -8.06 13.48 17.82
CA GLY A 57 -8.25 13.49 16.37
C GLY A 57 -7.95 12.14 15.72
N LEU A 58 -7.97 12.11 14.39
CA LEU A 58 -7.74 10.91 13.58
C LEU A 58 -6.69 11.17 12.49
N GLU A 59 -5.61 10.42 12.48
CA GLU A 59 -4.59 10.45 11.42
C GLU A 59 -4.68 9.19 10.57
N PHE A 60 -4.73 9.35 9.25
CA PHE A 60 -4.88 8.24 8.31
C PHE A 60 -4.35 8.62 6.93
N ILE A 61 -4.16 7.60 6.10
CA ILE A 61 -3.84 7.74 4.68
C ILE A 61 -4.91 7.06 3.84
N VAL A 62 -5.27 7.68 2.72
CA VAL A 62 -6.10 7.07 1.69
C VAL A 62 -5.20 6.70 0.53
N ILE A 63 -5.22 5.43 0.13
CA ILE A 63 -4.44 4.92 -0.99
C ILE A 63 -5.41 4.39 -2.04
N SER A 64 -5.25 4.82 -3.29
CA SER A 64 -6.03 4.29 -4.41
C SER A 64 -5.18 4.14 -5.66
N GLY A 65 -5.56 3.22 -6.54
CA GLY A 65 -4.86 3.00 -7.81
C GLY A 65 -5.68 2.17 -8.79
N GLN A 66 -5.45 2.43 -10.07
CA GLN A 66 -6.04 1.64 -11.15
C GLN A 66 -5.48 0.21 -11.10
N PRO A 67 -6.33 -0.82 -11.06
CA PRO A 67 -5.87 -2.21 -11.12
C PRO A 67 -5.22 -2.48 -12.48
N LEU A 68 -4.02 -3.07 -12.49
CA LEU A 68 -3.33 -3.48 -13.72
C LEU A 68 -4.02 -4.67 -14.41
N ASN A 69 -4.74 -5.50 -13.66
CA ASN A 69 -5.38 -6.73 -14.13
C ASN A 69 -4.41 -7.73 -14.77
N GLU A 70 -3.17 -7.76 -14.28
CA GLU A 70 -2.13 -8.72 -14.67
C GLU A 70 -1.90 -9.76 -13.56
N PRO A 71 -1.42 -10.97 -13.90
CA PRO A 71 -1.06 -11.95 -12.88
C PRO A 71 0.03 -11.39 -11.95
N VAL A 72 -0.07 -11.71 -10.66
CA VAL A 72 0.94 -11.35 -9.66
C VAL A 72 1.59 -12.63 -9.17
N VAL A 73 2.88 -12.80 -9.50
CA VAL A 73 3.72 -13.88 -8.97
C VAL A 73 4.83 -13.27 -8.15
N GLN A 74 4.88 -13.59 -6.85
CA GLN A 74 5.85 -13.02 -5.91
C GLN A 74 6.75 -14.11 -5.32
N TYR A 75 8.06 -13.83 -5.28
CA TYR A 75 9.02 -14.61 -4.51
C TYR A 75 10.01 -13.69 -3.79
N GLY A 76 9.85 -13.58 -2.47
CA GLY A 76 10.67 -12.69 -1.64
C GLY A 76 10.60 -11.23 -2.14
N PRO A 77 11.74 -10.62 -2.53
CA PRO A 77 11.79 -9.22 -2.98
C PRO A 77 11.36 -9.01 -4.44
N PHE A 78 11.09 -10.08 -5.20
CA PHE A 78 10.77 -9.99 -6.62
C PHE A 78 9.29 -10.25 -6.88
N VAL A 79 8.67 -9.40 -7.70
CA VAL A 79 7.28 -9.51 -8.15
C VAL A 79 7.28 -9.41 -9.68
N MET A 80 6.77 -10.43 -10.36
CA MET A 80 6.70 -10.53 -11.82
C MET A 80 5.33 -11.06 -12.27
N THR A 81 5.12 -11.23 -13.58
CA THR A 81 3.85 -11.71 -14.14
C THR A 81 3.82 -13.22 -14.38
N SER A 82 4.96 -13.92 -14.26
CA SER A 82 5.04 -15.38 -14.40
C SER A 82 6.13 -16.02 -13.52
N GLU A 83 5.99 -17.32 -13.24
CA GLU A 83 7.01 -18.10 -12.51
C GLU A 83 8.35 -18.18 -13.27
N ALA A 84 8.30 -18.23 -14.60
CA ALA A 84 9.50 -18.27 -15.44
C ALA A 84 10.33 -16.98 -15.30
N GLU A 85 9.65 -15.82 -15.26
CA GLU A 85 10.29 -14.53 -15.00
C GLU A 85 10.91 -14.48 -13.61
N ILE A 86 10.21 -14.94 -12.57
CA ILE A 86 10.78 -15.04 -11.22
C ILE A 86 12.07 -15.87 -11.21
N HIS A 87 12.06 -17.06 -11.83
CA HIS A 87 13.25 -17.90 -11.91
C HIS A 87 14.41 -17.21 -12.66
N GLN A 88 14.10 -16.41 -13.68
CA GLN A 88 15.11 -15.62 -14.40
C GLN A 88 15.66 -14.49 -13.52
N THR A 89 14.80 -13.71 -12.86
CA THR A 89 15.22 -12.60 -11.99
C THR A 89 16.10 -13.08 -10.83
N ILE A 90 15.80 -14.25 -10.26
CA ILE A 90 16.65 -14.86 -9.22
C ILE A 90 18.04 -15.19 -9.79
N ARG A 91 18.13 -15.78 -11.00
CA ARG A 91 19.41 -16.03 -11.65
C ARG A 91 20.17 -14.73 -11.89
N ASP A 92 19.50 -13.72 -12.41
CA ASP A 92 20.09 -12.42 -12.73
C ASP A 92 20.65 -11.72 -11.49
N TYR A 93 19.92 -11.76 -10.36
CA TYR A 93 20.41 -11.25 -9.09
C TYR A 93 21.65 -12.02 -8.60
N GLN A 94 21.62 -13.36 -8.68
CA GLN A 94 22.73 -14.21 -8.23
C GLN A 94 23.98 -14.07 -9.10
N SER A 95 23.84 -13.90 -10.41
CA SER A 95 24.96 -13.67 -11.33
C SER A 95 25.39 -12.21 -11.44
N GLY A 96 24.61 -11.27 -10.89
CA GLY A 96 24.86 -9.84 -11.04
C GLY A 96 24.73 -9.39 -12.50
N SER A 97 23.62 -9.72 -13.15
CA SER A 97 23.34 -9.37 -14.55
C SER A 97 21.97 -8.70 -14.71
N ASN A 98 21.69 -8.18 -15.90
CA ASN A 98 20.39 -7.62 -16.30
C ASN A 98 19.85 -6.57 -15.30
N GLY A 99 20.69 -5.62 -14.90
CA GLY A 99 20.35 -4.56 -13.94
C GLY A 99 20.90 -4.78 -12.53
N PHE A 100 21.43 -5.97 -12.21
CA PHE A 100 22.07 -6.27 -10.92
C PHE A 100 23.61 -6.25 -10.95
N GLU A 101 24.23 -5.61 -11.94
CA GLU A 101 25.69 -5.65 -12.17
C GLU A 101 26.52 -5.16 -10.98
N ASN A 102 25.96 -4.27 -10.17
CA ASN A 102 26.63 -3.75 -8.98
C ASN A 102 26.40 -4.60 -7.73
N ALA A 103 25.42 -5.51 -7.72
CA ALA A 103 25.06 -6.29 -6.54
C ALA A 103 26.22 -7.12 -5.96
N PRO A 104 27.07 -7.82 -6.74
CA PRO A 104 28.11 -8.69 -6.17
C PRO A 104 29.21 -7.96 -5.40
N LYS A 105 29.43 -6.67 -5.67
CA LYS A 105 30.53 -5.88 -5.09
C LYS A 105 30.05 -4.80 -4.13
N TRP A 106 28.74 -4.56 -4.08
CA TRP A 106 28.18 -3.47 -3.31
C TRP A 106 27.93 -3.86 -1.86
N THR A 107 28.34 -2.98 -0.94
CA THR A 107 28.03 -3.07 0.49
C THR A 107 27.70 -1.68 0.99
N SER A 108 26.56 -1.50 1.65
CA SER A 108 26.20 -0.23 2.29
C SER A 108 27.03 0.02 3.55
N GLU A 109 27.45 1.26 3.80
CA GLU A 109 28.10 1.64 5.07
C GLU A 109 27.17 1.49 6.28
N ILE A 110 25.91 1.91 6.17
CA ILE A 110 24.93 1.84 7.27
C ILE A 110 24.49 0.41 7.62
N GLY A 111 24.72 -0.53 6.71
CA GLY A 111 24.39 -1.94 6.88
C GLY A 111 25.57 -2.79 7.37
N LYS A 112 26.77 -2.20 7.50
CA LYS A 112 27.92 -2.86 8.15
C LYS A 112 27.59 -2.97 9.64
N ARG A 113 27.04 -4.11 10.05
CA ARG A 113 26.94 -4.49 11.46
C ARG A 113 28.29 -4.95 11.98
#